data_AF-A0A9E3RR71-F1
#
_entry.id   AF-A0A9E3RR71-F1
#
_cell.length_a   1.000
_cell.length_b   1.000
_cell.length_c   1.000
_cell.angle_alpha   90.00
_cell.angle_beta   90.00
_cell.angle_gamma   90.00
#
_symmetry.space_group_name_H-M   'P 1'
#
loop_
_entity.id
_entity.type
_entity.pdbx_description
1 polymer ?
#
loop_
_entity_poly.entity_id
_entity_poly.type
_entity_poly.pdbx_seq_one_letter_code
_entity_poly.pdbx_strand_id
1 'polypeptide(L)'
;MNMIAVLMAVLAAILGAGAWAGLVVATDYEIGYAAWGIGVLVGWAGAKFGGRGRGMALLCAVLALASIFCGKMLAVEHFVSKELDAQFGTLTEQDYENEKGQAAEFASLTSEAQYPEFMVKHELTEAKDPASIPAEEVEAFKEFSVPALTELNSNPPTFEQWKANIKQEQDKVSGSLLFMAILVVSSLGLIDIVFAVLGLGSAYGFVMRAGQEQAAAVPAEPTPPPVQ
;
A
#
# COMPACT_ATOMS: atom_id res chain seq x y z
N MET A 1 -9.85 10.36 -29.86
CA MET A 1 -8.75 10.21 -28.88
C MET A 1 -7.56 9.59 -29.61
N ASN A 2 -6.37 10.18 -29.54
CA ASN A 2 -5.20 9.70 -30.28
C ASN A 2 -4.64 8.44 -29.58
N MET A 3 -4.68 7.29 -30.25
CA MET A 3 -4.28 6.01 -29.67
C MET A 3 -2.80 5.97 -29.27
N ILE A 4 -1.91 6.58 -30.06
CA ILE A 4 -0.47 6.62 -29.76
C ILE A 4 -0.23 7.40 -28.47
N ALA A 5 -0.92 8.54 -28.30
CA ALA A 5 -0.83 9.34 -27.09
C ALA A 5 -1.27 8.56 -25.84
N VAL A 6 -2.34 7.76 -25.95
CA VAL A 6 -2.82 6.90 -24.87
C VAL A 6 -1.77 5.85 -24.52
N LEU A 7 -1.24 5.12 -25.51
CA LEU A 7 -0.22 4.10 -25.28
C LEU A 7 1.04 4.66 -24.63
N MET A 8 1.50 5.84 -25.06
CA MET A 8 2.67 6.48 -24.48
C MET A 8 2.43 6.99 -23.06
N ALA A 9 1.22 7.49 -22.76
CA ALA A 9 0.85 7.86 -21.38
C ALA A 9 0.77 6.64 -20.46
N VAL A 10 0.25 5.50 -20.94
CA VAL A 10 0.23 4.23 -20.18
C VAL A 10 1.64 3.72 -19.94
N LEU A 11 2.50 3.72 -20.96
CA LEU A 11 3.90 3.32 -20.82
C LEU A 11 4.63 4.21 -19.80
N ALA A 12 4.45 5.53 -19.90
CA ALA A 12 4.98 6.49 -18.93
C ALA A 12 4.49 6.21 -17.50
N ALA A 13 3.21 5.85 -17.32
CA ALA A 13 2.65 5.50 -16.02
C ALA A 13 3.28 4.23 -15.44
N ILE A 14 3.47 3.18 -16.25
CA ILE A 14 4.12 1.93 -15.82
C ILE A 14 5.58 2.21 -15.42
N LEU A 15 6.32 2.93 -16.28
CA LEU A 15 7.71 3.29 -16.02
C LEU A 15 7.85 4.19 -14.79
N GLY A 16 6.92 5.12 -14.59
CA GLY A 16 6.90 5.99 -13.41
C GLY A 16 6.72 5.22 -12.11
N ALA A 17 5.76 4.29 -12.07
CA ALA A 17 5.54 3.43 -10.91
C ALA A 17 6.77 2.56 -10.61
N GLY A 18 7.31 1.89 -11.63
CA GLY A 18 8.50 1.05 -11.50
C GLY A 18 9.75 1.83 -11.10
N ALA A 19 9.96 3.03 -11.64
CA ALA A 19 11.08 3.89 -11.29
C ALA A 19 11.01 4.36 -9.83
N TRP A 20 9.81 4.71 -9.34
CA TRP A 20 9.63 5.07 -7.93
C TRP A 20 9.86 3.86 -7.02
N ALA A 21 9.24 2.72 -7.30
CA ALA A 21 9.45 1.49 -6.54
C ALA A 21 10.95 1.11 -6.50
N GLY A 22 11.62 1.11 -7.65
CA GLY A 22 13.05 0.80 -7.74
C GLY A 22 13.92 1.81 -6.98
N LEU A 23 13.56 3.09 -6.96
CA LEU A 23 14.25 4.10 -6.17
C LEU A 23 14.13 3.81 -4.67
N VAL A 24 12.95 3.44 -4.19
CA VAL A 24 12.73 3.07 -2.78
C VAL A 24 13.53 1.83 -2.44
N VAL A 25 13.43 0.76 -3.24
CA VAL A 25 14.18 -0.49 -3.01
C VAL A 25 15.70 -0.23 -2.98
N ALA A 26 16.20 0.66 -3.85
CA ALA A 26 17.64 0.95 -3.94
C ALA A 26 18.16 1.86 -2.83
N THR A 27 17.30 2.69 -2.22
CA THR A 27 17.73 3.73 -1.27
C THR A 27 17.21 3.52 0.14
N ASP A 28 16.20 2.68 0.34
CA ASP A 28 15.39 2.56 1.58
C ASP A 28 14.74 3.89 2.01
N TYR A 29 14.55 4.86 1.11
CA TYR A 29 13.91 6.14 1.40
C TYR A 29 12.69 6.39 0.50
N GLU A 30 11.58 6.81 1.13
CA GLU A 30 10.43 7.34 0.39
C GLU A 30 10.65 8.81 0.03
N ILE A 31 10.50 9.11 -1.26
CA ILE A 31 10.71 10.44 -1.81
C ILE A 31 9.37 10.99 -2.31
N GLY A 32 8.71 11.83 -1.49
CA GLY A 32 7.37 12.35 -1.79
C GLY A 32 7.25 13.12 -3.12
N TYR A 33 8.32 13.79 -3.57
CA TYR A 33 8.30 14.49 -4.87
C TYR A 33 8.33 13.56 -6.09
N ALA A 34 8.56 12.25 -5.91
CA ALA A 34 8.43 11.27 -6.99
C ALA A 34 7.02 11.26 -7.59
N ALA A 35 5.98 11.43 -6.76
CA ALA A 35 4.59 11.51 -7.21
C ALA A 35 4.36 12.66 -8.20
N TRP A 36 4.99 13.81 -7.94
CA TRP A 36 4.93 14.93 -8.87
C TRP A 36 5.64 14.62 -10.19
N GLY A 37 6.85 14.03 -10.11
CA GLY A 37 7.62 13.60 -11.28
C GLY A 37 6.86 12.64 -12.19
N ILE A 38 6.14 11.67 -11.61
CA ILE A 38 5.28 10.73 -12.35
C ILE A 38 4.19 11.49 -13.11
N GLY A 39 3.49 12.42 -12.45
CA GLY A 39 2.46 13.23 -13.09
C GLY A 39 2.98 14.07 -14.26
N VAL A 40 4.17 14.68 -14.09
CA VAL A 40 4.87 15.38 -15.17
C VAL A 40 5.17 14.44 -16.33
N LEU A 41 5.73 13.26 -16.06
CA LEU A 41 6.12 12.28 -17.08
C LEU A 41 4.90 11.80 -17.90
N VAL A 42 3.80 11.44 -17.23
CA VAL A 42 2.57 10.96 -17.88
C VAL A 42 1.92 12.05 -18.72
N GLY A 43 1.77 13.27 -18.17
CA GLY A 43 1.20 14.40 -18.91
C GLY A 43 2.03 14.81 -20.12
N TRP A 44 3.35 14.90 -19.93
CA TRP A 44 4.29 15.23 -20.99
C TRP A 44 4.25 14.20 -22.12
N ALA A 45 4.25 12.90 -21.82
CA ALA A 45 4.13 11.85 -22.82
C ALA A 45 2.80 11.96 -23.58
N GLY A 46 1.67 12.09 -22.88
CA GLY A 46 0.36 12.26 -23.51
C GLY A 46 0.32 13.47 -24.48
N ALA A 47 0.86 14.61 -24.05
CA ALA A 47 0.91 15.83 -24.86
C ALA A 47 1.87 15.69 -26.06
N LYS A 48 3.08 15.18 -25.84
CA LYS A 48 4.15 15.05 -26.84
C LYS A 48 3.73 14.18 -28.03
N PHE A 49 2.93 13.15 -27.78
CA PHE A 49 2.45 12.22 -28.80
C PHE A 49 1.06 12.59 -29.36
N GLY A 50 0.63 13.83 -29.15
CA GLY A 50 -0.51 14.43 -29.83
C GLY A 50 -1.85 14.26 -29.10
N GLY A 51 -1.83 13.88 -27.83
CA GLY A 51 -3.00 13.87 -26.97
C GLY A 51 -3.42 15.30 -26.62
N ARG A 52 -4.72 15.60 -26.77
CA ARG A 52 -5.29 16.95 -26.60
C ARG A 52 -6.72 16.90 -26.09
N GLY A 53 -7.16 18.02 -25.54
CA GLY A 53 -8.53 18.23 -25.06
C GLY A 53 -8.79 17.59 -23.70
N ARG A 54 -9.95 17.94 -23.12
CA ARG A 54 -10.30 17.61 -21.73
C ARG A 54 -10.32 16.11 -21.45
N GLY A 55 -10.82 15.30 -22.38
CA GLY A 55 -10.90 13.84 -22.20
C GLY A 55 -9.52 13.20 -22.03
N MET A 56 -8.55 13.59 -22.86
CA MET A 56 -7.18 13.08 -22.75
C MET A 56 -6.48 13.60 -21.47
N ALA A 57 -6.71 14.86 -21.10
CA ALA A 57 -6.13 15.44 -19.89
C ALA A 57 -6.62 14.71 -18.62
N LEU A 58 -7.91 14.38 -18.55
CA LEU A 58 -8.47 13.57 -17.47
C LEU A 58 -7.89 12.16 -17.45
N LEU A 59 -7.73 11.52 -18.62
CA LEU A 59 -7.10 10.21 -18.72
C LEU A 59 -5.67 10.22 -18.18
N CYS A 60 -4.84 11.21 -18.57
CA CYS A 60 -3.49 11.34 -18.03
C CYS A 60 -3.48 11.55 -16.51
N ALA A 61 -4.40 12.33 -15.96
CA ALA A 61 -4.50 12.51 -14.51
C ALA A 61 -4.89 11.21 -13.78
N VAL A 62 -5.82 10.42 -14.34
CA VAL A 62 -6.20 9.10 -13.78
C VAL A 62 -5.04 8.11 -13.87
N LEU A 63 -4.32 8.07 -15.00
CA LEU A 63 -3.14 7.23 -15.17
C LEU A 63 -2.02 7.62 -14.20
N ALA A 64 -1.79 8.92 -13.99
CA ALA A 64 -0.84 9.40 -13.01
C ALA A 64 -1.23 9.00 -11.59
N LEU A 65 -2.51 9.14 -11.21
CA LEU A 65 -3.01 8.72 -9.91
C LEU A 65 -2.82 7.21 -9.69
N ALA A 66 -3.18 6.38 -10.67
CA ALA A 66 -2.99 4.93 -10.60
C ALA A 66 -1.50 4.56 -10.49
N SER A 67 -0.64 5.21 -11.28
CA SER A 67 0.81 5.02 -11.23
C SER A 67 1.41 5.38 -9.86
N ILE A 68 1.01 6.53 -9.31
CA ILE A 68 1.41 6.99 -7.97
C ILE A 68 0.99 5.96 -6.91
N PHE A 69 -0.26 5.50 -6.97
CA PHE A 69 -0.78 4.52 -6.02
C PHE A 69 -0.03 3.18 -6.12
N CYS A 70 0.17 2.66 -7.33
CA CYS A 70 0.94 1.42 -7.53
C CYS A 70 2.41 1.57 -7.09
N GLY A 71 3.06 2.71 -7.38
CA GLY A 71 4.42 2.98 -6.93
C GLY A 71 4.54 2.99 -5.41
N LYS A 72 3.59 3.64 -4.72
CA LYS A 72 3.53 3.66 -3.25
C LYS A 72 3.19 2.29 -2.65
N MET A 73 2.33 1.51 -3.30
CA MET A 73 2.07 0.11 -2.89
C MET A 73 3.33 -0.74 -2.88
N LEU A 74 4.11 -0.70 -3.95
CA LEU A 74 5.36 -1.46 -4.05
C LEU A 74 6.43 -0.97 -3.04
N ALA A 75 6.46 0.34 -2.77
CA ALA A 75 7.33 0.91 -1.74
C ALA A 75 6.96 0.38 -0.35
N VAL A 76 5.68 0.44 0.01
CA VAL A 76 5.18 -0.09 1.29
C VAL A 76 5.43 -1.60 1.40
N GLU A 77 5.24 -2.36 0.32
CA GLU A 77 5.54 -3.79 0.28
C GLU A 77 6.97 -4.09 0.67
N HIS A 78 7.94 -3.36 0.11
CA HIS A 78 9.37 -3.51 0.43
C HIS A 78 9.67 -3.24 1.92
N PHE A 79 9.08 -2.19 2.50
CA PHE A 79 9.29 -1.90 3.93
C PHE A 79 8.64 -2.96 4.82
N VAL A 80 7.41 -3.37 4.50
CA VAL A 80 6.68 -4.41 5.25
C VAL A 80 7.42 -5.73 5.16
N SER A 81 7.86 -6.16 3.98
CA SER A 81 8.61 -7.40 3.82
C SER A 81 9.91 -7.39 4.61
N LYS A 82 10.64 -6.26 4.60
CA LYS A 82 11.91 -6.11 5.32
C LYS A 82 11.71 -6.17 6.83
N GLU A 83 10.68 -5.50 7.35
CA GLU A 83 10.35 -5.53 8.77
C GLU A 83 9.91 -6.92 9.21
N LEU A 84 9.07 -7.59 8.41
CA LEU A 84 8.64 -8.95 8.69
C LEU A 84 9.80 -9.95 8.62
N ASP A 85 10.71 -9.83 7.66
CA ASP A 85 11.91 -10.66 7.60
C ASP A 85 12.83 -10.42 8.80
N ALA A 86 12.91 -9.19 9.31
CA ALA A 86 13.67 -8.89 10.52
C ALA A 86 13.04 -9.53 11.77
N GLN A 87 11.71 -9.46 11.89
CA GLN A 87 10.98 -10.02 13.04
C GLN A 87 10.89 -11.55 13.00
N PHE A 88 10.58 -12.13 11.83
CA PHE A 88 10.24 -13.55 11.69
C PHE A 88 11.27 -14.38 10.92
N GLY A 89 12.18 -13.75 10.17
CA GLY A 89 13.25 -14.46 9.47
C GLY A 89 14.24 -15.16 10.42
N THR A 90 14.26 -14.75 11.67
CA THR A 90 15.14 -15.30 12.72
C THR A 90 14.44 -16.25 13.69
N LEU A 91 13.17 -16.63 13.46
CA LEU A 91 12.44 -17.55 14.33
C LEU A 91 13.28 -18.80 14.66
N THR A 92 13.45 -19.01 15.96
CA THR A 92 14.30 -20.04 16.57
C THR A 92 13.46 -21.12 17.24
N GLU A 93 14.08 -22.26 17.54
CA GLU A 93 13.45 -23.30 18.37
C GLU A 93 13.05 -22.75 19.74
N GLN A 94 13.78 -21.78 20.30
CA GLN A 94 13.44 -21.17 21.57
C GLN A 94 12.11 -20.43 21.51
N ASP A 95 11.83 -19.72 20.42
CA ASP A 95 10.54 -19.02 20.24
C ASP A 95 9.39 -20.02 20.19
N TYR A 96 9.58 -21.13 19.48
CA TYR A 96 8.62 -22.23 19.43
C TYR A 96 8.41 -22.93 20.79
N GLU A 97 9.47 -23.13 21.57
CA GLU A 97 9.35 -23.68 22.92
C GLU A 97 8.63 -22.70 23.86
N ASN A 98 8.85 -21.39 23.73
CA ASN A 98 8.13 -20.37 24.50
C ASN A 98 6.63 -20.40 24.19
N GLU A 99 6.25 -20.45 22.91
CA GLU A 99 4.86 -20.54 22.44
C GLU A 99 4.17 -21.81 22.95
N LYS A 100 4.85 -22.97 22.89
CA LYS A 100 4.33 -24.20 23.51
C LYS A 100 4.21 -24.08 25.02
N GLY A 101 5.17 -23.44 25.68
CA GLY A 101 5.13 -23.20 27.12
C GLY A 101 3.93 -22.34 27.52
N GLN A 102 3.64 -21.30 26.74
CA GLN A 102 2.46 -20.46 26.88
C GLN A 102 1.17 -21.26 26.68
N ALA A 103 1.09 -22.08 25.64
CA ALA A 103 -0.07 -22.95 25.38
C ALA A 103 -0.30 -23.99 26.49
N ALA A 104 0.78 -24.55 27.04
CA ALA A 104 0.72 -25.47 28.18
C ALA A 104 0.29 -24.77 29.47
N GLU A 105 0.77 -23.55 29.72
CA GLU A 105 0.29 -22.71 30.83
C GLU A 105 -1.19 -22.39 30.66
N PHE A 106 -1.63 -22.01 29.46
CA PHE A 106 -3.03 -21.74 29.16
C PHE A 106 -3.91 -22.96 29.46
N ALA A 107 -3.47 -24.16 29.07
CA ALA A 107 -4.18 -25.41 29.34
C ALA A 107 -4.30 -25.74 30.84
N SER A 108 -3.48 -25.12 31.70
CA SER A 108 -3.57 -25.26 33.16
C SER A 108 -4.61 -24.34 33.81
N LEU A 109 -5.13 -23.36 33.06
CA LEU A 109 -6.18 -22.47 33.54
C LEU A 109 -7.47 -23.26 33.76
N THR A 110 -8.12 -23.00 34.88
CA THR A 110 -9.34 -23.73 35.31
C THR A 110 -10.61 -22.92 35.11
N SER A 111 -10.48 -21.62 34.82
CA SER A 111 -11.60 -20.70 34.65
C SER A 111 -11.24 -19.54 33.72
N GLU A 112 -12.22 -19.08 32.94
CA GLU A 112 -12.11 -17.87 32.09
C GLU A 112 -11.80 -16.60 32.89
N ALA A 113 -12.12 -16.58 34.18
CA ALA A 113 -11.77 -15.47 35.07
C ALA A 113 -10.24 -15.23 35.15
N GLN A 114 -9.43 -16.21 34.74
CA GLN A 114 -7.97 -16.13 34.71
C GLN A 114 -7.42 -15.59 33.37
N TYR A 115 -8.26 -15.43 32.35
CA TYR A 115 -7.81 -14.95 31.03
C TYR A 115 -7.18 -13.56 31.08
N PRO A 116 -7.73 -12.57 31.80
CA PRO A 116 -7.10 -11.26 31.88
C PRO A 116 -5.68 -11.30 32.45
N GLU A 117 -5.43 -12.09 33.50
CA GLU A 117 -4.09 -12.26 34.08
C GLU A 117 -3.13 -12.91 33.09
N PHE A 118 -3.60 -13.94 32.38
CA PHE A 118 -2.83 -14.62 31.35
C PHE A 118 -2.49 -13.69 30.18
N MET A 119 -3.45 -12.90 29.71
CA MET A 119 -3.28 -11.94 28.61
C MET A 119 -2.24 -10.88 28.96
N VAL A 120 -2.28 -10.29 30.15
CA VAL A 120 -1.27 -9.31 30.58
C VAL A 120 0.11 -9.96 30.71
N LYS A 121 0.18 -11.16 31.30
CA LYS A 121 1.45 -11.86 31.53
C LYS A 121 2.19 -12.14 30.22
N HIS A 122 1.47 -12.52 29.18
CA HIS A 122 2.02 -12.89 27.88
C HIS A 122 1.89 -11.79 26.82
N GLU A 123 1.64 -10.55 27.25
CA GLU A 123 1.57 -9.36 26.38
C GLU A 123 0.57 -9.51 25.21
N LEU A 124 -0.53 -10.24 25.44
CA LEU A 124 -1.64 -10.40 24.49
C LEU A 124 -2.65 -9.24 24.53
N THR A 125 -2.32 -8.18 25.27
CA THR A 125 -3.10 -6.97 25.47
C THR A 125 -2.15 -5.79 25.72
N GLU A 126 -2.55 -4.58 25.34
CA GLU A 126 -1.82 -3.35 25.71
C GLU A 126 -2.05 -2.94 27.17
N ALA A 127 -3.09 -3.49 27.81
CA ALA A 127 -3.41 -3.20 29.20
C ALA A 127 -2.34 -3.75 30.14
N LYS A 128 -1.96 -2.94 31.15
CA LYS A 128 -0.97 -3.34 32.17
C LYS A 128 -1.60 -3.96 33.41
N ASP A 129 -2.92 -3.82 33.56
CA ASP A 129 -3.68 -4.32 34.70
C ASP A 129 -4.82 -5.22 34.18
N PRO A 130 -4.90 -6.48 34.62
CA PRO A 130 -5.98 -7.40 34.24
C PRO A 130 -7.39 -6.83 34.46
N ALA A 131 -7.59 -6.00 35.50
CA ALA A 131 -8.89 -5.40 35.79
C ALA A 131 -9.28 -4.28 34.81
N SER A 132 -8.33 -3.78 34.02
CA SER A 132 -8.54 -2.70 33.05
C SER A 132 -8.86 -3.19 31.63
N ILE A 133 -8.79 -4.50 31.38
CA ILE A 133 -9.07 -5.07 30.06
C ILE A 133 -10.57 -4.95 29.75
N PRO A 134 -10.95 -4.32 28.62
CA PRO A 134 -12.33 -4.28 28.18
C PRO A 134 -12.89 -5.69 27.95
N ALA A 135 -14.17 -5.90 28.29
CA ALA A 135 -14.83 -7.20 28.07
C ALA A 135 -14.78 -7.64 26.59
N GLU A 136 -14.85 -6.68 25.67
CA GLU A 136 -14.75 -6.92 24.22
C GLU A 136 -13.42 -7.55 23.82
N GLU A 137 -12.31 -7.14 24.47
CA GLU A 137 -10.97 -7.67 24.20
C GLU A 137 -10.82 -9.09 24.75
N VAL A 138 -11.41 -9.36 25.91
CA VAL A 138 -11.47 -10.73 26.48
C VAL A 138 -12.28 -11.66 25.58
N GLU A 139 -13.40 -11.19 25.02
CA GLU A 139 -14.20 -11.97 24.06
C GLU A 139 -13.44 -12.20 22.75
N ALA A 140 -12.71 -11.19 22.24
CA ALA A 140 -11.85 -11.37 21.07
C ALA A 140 -10.74 -12.40 21.33
N PHE A 141 -10.10 -12.36 22.50
CA PHE A 141 -9.12 -13.37 22.91
C PHE A 141 -9.72 -14.80 22.91
N LYS A 142 -10.97 -14.95 23.39
CA LYS A 142 -11.70 -16.24 23.33
C LYS A 142 -11.96 -16.70 21.91
N GLU A 143 -12.34 -15.80 21.02
CA GLU A 143 -12.67 -16.14 19.63
C GLU A 143 -11.41 -16.52 18.83
N PHE A 144 -10.32 -15.78 19.00
CA PHE A 144 -9.16 -15.87 18.12
C PHE A 144 -7.98 -16.64 18.72
N SER A 145 -7.67 -16.42 20.00
CA SER A 145 -6.44 -16.96 20.61
C SER A 145 -6.65 -18.29 21.32
N VAL A 146 -7.77 -18.46 22.03
CA VAL A 146 -8.07 -19.69 22.78
C VAL A 146 -8.08 -20.94 21.89
N PRO A 147 -8.69 -20.95 20.68
CA PRO A 147 -8.64 -22.11 19.79
C PRO A 147 -7.21 -22.46 19.38
N ALA A 148 -6.40 -21.46 19.01
CA ALA A 148 -5.01 -21.65 18.58
C ALA A 148 -4.13 -22.19 19.71
N LEU A 149 -4.23 -21.63 20.92
CA LEU A 149 -3.50 -22.11 22.11
C LEU A 149 -3.92 -23.53 22.49
N THR A 150 -5.22 -23.84 22.38
CA THR A 150 -5.75 -25.17 22.67
C THR A 150 -5.25 -26.20 21.65
N GLU A 151 -5.23 -25.85 20.36
CA GLU A 151 -4.72 -26.69 19.28
C GLU A 151 -3.21 -26.93 19.41
N LEU A 152 -2.43 -25.86 19.64
CA LEU A 152 -0.99 -25.93 19.83
C LEU A 152 -0.60 -26.85 20.99
N ASN A 153 -1.33 -26.79 22.11
CA ASN A 153 -1.09 -27.68 23.25
C ASN A 153 -1.52 -29.14 22.98
N SER A 154 -2.66 -29.34 22.30
CA SER A 154 -3.24 -30.67 22.08
C SER A 154 -2.52 -31.45 20.98
N ASN A 155 -2.03 -30.76 19.95
CA ASN A 155 -1.39 -31.36 18.79
C ASN A 155 -0.26 -30.46 18.27
N PRO A 156 0.85 -30.32 19.01
CA PRO A 156 1.92 -29.41 18.64
C PRO A 156 2.55 -29.83 17.29
N PRO A 157 2.54 -28.95 16.27
CA PRO A 157 3.25 -29.21 15.01
C PRO A 157 4.76 -29.27 15.28
N THR A 158 5.56 -29.82 14.36
CA THR A 158 7.03 -29.71 14.48
C THR A 158 7.47 -28.25 14.35
N PHE A 159 8.69 -27.92 14.84
CA PHE A 159 9.25 -26.58 14.68
C PHE A 159 9.21 -26.08 13.22
N GLU A 160 9.60 -26.93 12.27
CA GLU A 160 9.57 -26.61 10.84
C GLU A 160 8.14 -26.36 10.32
N GLN A 161 7.16 -27.14 10.79
CA GLN A 161 5.76 -26.94 10.43
C GLN A 161 5.18 -25.66 11.03
N TRP A 162 5.46 -25.39 12.31
CA TRP A 162 5.06 -24.16 12.98
C TRP A 162 5.62 -22.92 12.27
N LYS A 163 6.93 -22.94 11.98
CA LYS A 163 7.60 -21.86 11.23
C LYS A 163 7.02 -21.67 9.83
N ALA A 164 6.71 -22.77 9.13
CA ALA A 164 6.07 -22.71 7.82
C ALA A 164 4.64 -22.16 7.90
N ASN A 165 3.87 -22.50 8.94
CA ASN A 165 2.51 -22.00 9.14
C ASN A 165 2.50 -20.49 9.41
N ILE A 166 3.37 -20.00 10.30
CA ILE A 166 3.51 -18.55 10.56
C ILE A 166 3.85 -17.82 9.26
N LYS A 167 4.84 -18.31 8.52
CA LYS A 167 5.21 -17.71 7.23
C LYS A 167 4.05 -17.72 6.23
N GLN A 168 3.28 -18.80 6.17
CA GLN A 168 2.14 -18.90 5.27
C GLN A 168 1.01 -17.92 5.64
N GLU A 169 0.72 -17.76 6.93
CA GLU A 169 -0.28 -16.78 7.39
C GLU A 169 0.17 -15.35 7.10
N GLN A 170 1.44 -15.06 7.35
CA GLN A 170 2.07 -13.80 7.01
C GLN A 170 2.00 -13.51 5.49
N ASP A 171 2.31 -14.48 4.64
CA ASP A 171 2.24 -14.34 3.18
C ASP A 171 0.79 -14.09 2.71
N LYS A 172 -0.20 -14.70 3.37
CA LYS A 172 -1.63 -14.44 3.08
C LYS A 172 -2.05 -13.03 3.46
N VAL A 173 -1.64 -12.55 4.63
CA VAL A 173 -2.00 -11.21 5.13
C VAL A 173 -1.29 -10.13 4.32
N SER A 174 0.02 -10.26 4.13
CA SER A 174 0.83 -9.31 3.35
C SER A 174 0.46 -9.32 1.87
N GLY A 175 0.10 -10.47 1.29
CA GLY A 175 -0.38 -10.59 -0.08
C GLY A 175 -1.81 -10.08 -0.32
N SER A 176 -2.54 -9.68 0.73
CA SER A 176 -3.90 -9.16 0.59
C SER A 176 -3.90 -7.73 0.03
N LEU A 177 -4.51 -7.55 -1.14
CA LEU A 177 -4.63 -6.24 -1.80
C LEU A 177 -5.32 -5.20 -0.90
N LEU A 178 -6.34 -5.61 -0.15
CA LEU A 178 -7.07 -4.71 0.74
C LEU A 178 -6.21 -4.26 1.92
N PHE A 179 -5.44 -5.18 2.51
CA PHE A 179 -4.49 -4.85 3.56
C PHE A 179 -3.42 -3.87 3.06
N MET A 180 -2.83 -4.16 1.90
CA MET A 180 -1.85 -3.28 1.26
C MET A 180 -2.41 -1.89 0.93
N ALA A 181 -3.65 -1.82 0.44
CA ALA A 181 -4.32 -0.56 0.18
C ALA A 181 -4.54 0.26 1.47
N ILE A 182 -4.94 -0.39 2.56
CA ILE A 182 -5.08 0.26 3.87
C ILE A 182 -3.74 0.79 4.36
N LEU A 183 -2.66 0.01 4.23
CA LEU A 183 -1.32 0.44 4.63
C LEU A 183 -0.85 1.65 3.83
N VAL A 184 -1.06 1.64 2.50
CA VAL A 184 -0.71 2.79 1.64
C VAL A 184 -1.48 4.03 2.07
N VAL A 185 -2.78 3.93 2.32
CA VAL A 185 -3.58 5.09 2.74
C VAL A 185 -3.14 5.58 4.11
N SER A 186 -2.83 4.67 5.03
CA SER A 186 -2.35 4.98 6.38
C SER A 186 -0.95 5.60 6.37
N SER A 187 -0.13 5.29 5.36
CA SER A 187 1.22 5.85 5.18
C SER A 187 1.23 7.16 4.39
N LEU A 188 0.09 7.69 3.96
CA LEU A 188 0.03 8.98 3.28
C LEU A 188 0.24 10.14 4.25
N GLY A 189 1.40 10.78 4.15
CA GLY A 189 1.64 12.06 4.82
C GLY A 189 1.01 13.23 4.07
N LEU A 190 0.92 14.39 4.75
CA LEU A 190 0.48 15.64 4.11
C LEU A 190 1.33 15.97 2.86
N ILE A 191 2.64 15.72 2.94
CA ILE A 191 3.58 15.98 1.86
C ILE A 191 3.27 15.12 0.63
N ASP A 192 2.89 13.85 0.82
CA ASP A 192 2.52 12.95 -0.28
C ASP A 192 1.27 13.46 -1.00
N ILE A 193 0.27 13.93 -0.23
CA ILE A 193 -0.96 14.48 -0.78
C ILE A 193 -0.65 15.71 -1.62
N VAL A 194 0.20 16.62 -1.13
CA VAL A 194 0.60 17.82 -1.87
C VAL A 194 1.27 17.45 -3.20
N PHE A 195 2.24 16.55 -3.19
CA PHE A 195 2.94 16.16 -4.43
C PHE A 195 2.08 15.31 -5.36
N ALA A 196 1.15 14.51 -4.85
CA ALA A 196 0.17 13.81 -5.66
C ALA A 196 -0.74 14.82 -6.39
N VAL A 197 -1.29 15.82 -5.69
CA VAL A 197 -2.10 16.87 -6.30
C VAL A 197 -1.32 17.65 -7.36
N LEU A 198 -0.05 17.99 -7.08
CA LEU A 198 0.84 18.62 -8.06
C LEU A 198 1.09 17.72 -9.28
N GLY A 199 1.26 16.41 -9.05
CA GLY A 199 1.39 15.39 -10.10
C GLY A 199 0.16 15.35 -11.00
N LEU A 200 -1.04 15.21 -10.42
CA LEU A 200 -2.31 15.17 -11.14
C LEU A 200 -2.55 16.47 -11.93
N GLY A 201 -2.31 17.62 -11.29
CA GLY A 201 -2.42 18.93 -11.92
C GLY A 201 -1.46 19.09 -13.09
N SER A 202 -0.22 18.63 -12.95
CA SER A 202 0.78 18.65 -14.03
C SER A 202 0.36 17.73 -15.18
N ALA A 203 -0.07 16.50 -14.87
CA ALA A 203 -0.53 15.54 -15.87
C ALA A 203 -1.66 16.10 -16.75
N TYR A 204 -2.65 16.72 -16.10
CA TYR A 204 -3.75 17.40 -16.75
C TYR A 204 -3.30 18.63 -17.56
N GLY A 205 -2.47 19.48 -16.94
CA GLY A 205 -2.04 20.77 -17.49
C GLY A 205 -1.24 20.65 -18.78
N PHE A 206 -0.32 19.68 -18.88
CA PHE A 206 0.47 19.46 -20.10
C PHE A 206 -0.40 19.21 -21.33
N VAL A 207 -1.42 18.37 -21.20
CA VAL A 207 -2.32 18.01 -22.31
C VAL A 207 -3.24 19.18 -22.69
N MET A 208 -3.75 19.93 -21.71
CA MET A 208 -4.59 21.09 -21.98
C MET A 208 -3.83 22.19 -22.70
N ARG A 209 -2.60 22.50 -22.25
CA ARG A 209 -1.74 23.50 -22.89
C ARG A 209 -1.41 23.13 -24.33
N ALA A 210 -1.07 21.86 -24.60
CA ALA A 210 -0.80 21.38 -25.96
C ALA A 210 -2.03 21.47 -26.89
N GLY A 211 -3.25 21.42 -26.32
CA GLY A 211 -4.49 21.68 -27.06
C GLY A 211 -4.66 23.16 -27.42
N GLN A 212 -4.41 24.05 -26.47
CA GLN A 212 -4.51 25.51 -26.68
C GLN A 212 -3.49 26.01 -27.70
N GLU A 213 -2.24 25.54 -27.62
CA GLU A 213 -1.19 25.90 -28.57
C GLU A 213 -1.52 25.47 -30.00
N GLN A 214 -2.16 24.30 -30.18
CA GLN A 214 -2.61 23.87 -31.51
C GLN A 214 -3.77 24.72 -32.03
N ALA A 215 -4.74 25.08 -31.18
CA ALA A 215 -5.85 25.92 -31.58
C ALA A 215 -5.38 27.33 -32.01
N ALA A 216 -4.39 27.89 -31.31
CA ALA A 216 -3.78 29.18 -31.64
C ALA A 216 -2.97 29.16 -32.96
N ALA A 217 -2.50 27.99 -33.40
CA ALA A 217 -1.70 27.84 -34.62
C ALA A 217 -2.56 27.71 -35.91
N VAL A 218 -3.88 27.55 -35.80
CA VAL A 218 -4.78 27.53 -36.97
C VAL A 218 -5.05 28.98 -37.40
N PRO A 219 -4.64 29.40 -38.61
CA PRO A 219 -4.86 30.78 -39.07
C PRO A 219 -6.36 31.09 -39.14
N ALA A 220 -6.75 32.29 -38.71
CA ALA A 220 -8.13 32.75 -38.83
C ALA A 220 -8.56 32.76 -40.30
N GLU A 221 -9.72 32.17 -40.57
CA GLU A 221 -10.29 32.18 -41.92
C GLU A 221 -10.54 33.64 -42.34
N PRO A 222 -10.16 34.05 -43.57
CA PRO A 222 -10.35 35.42 -44.01
C PRO A 222 -11.84 35.76 -43.96
N THR A 223 -12.18 36.82 -43.25
CA THR A 223 -13.56 37.32 -43.18
C THR A 223 -14.07 37.60 -44.59
N PRO A 224 -15.23 37.03 -44.99
CA PRO A 224 -15.78 37.28 -46.31
C PRO A 224 -16.03 38.78 -46.50
N PRO A 225 -15.82 39.33 -47.71
CA PRO A 225 -16.01 40.74 -47.97
C PRO A 225 -17.46 41.16 -47.67
N PRO A 226 -17.71 42.39 -47.19
CA PRO A 226 -19.06 42.88 -46.96
C PRO A 226 -19.87 42.81 -48.26
N VAL A 227 -21.06 42.21 -48.18
CA VAL A 227 -22.03 42.20 -49.29
C VAL A 227 -22.43 43.64 -49.54
N GLN A 228 -22.03 44.18 -50.70
CA GLN A 228 -22.45 45.51 -51.18
C GLN A 228 -23.84 45.43 -51.81
#